data_AF-A0A847IUZ0-F1
#
_entry.id   AF-A0A847IUZ0-F1
#
_cell.length_a   1.000
_cell.length_b   1.000
_cell.length_c   1.000
_cell.angle_alpha   90.00
_cell.angle_beta   90.00
_cell.angle_gamma   90.00
#
_symmetry.space_group_name_H-M   'P 1'
#
loop_
_entity.id
_entity.type
_entity.pdbx_description
1 polymer ?
#
loop_
_entity_poly.entity_id
_entity_poly.type
_entity_poly.pdbx_seq_one_letter_code
_entity_poly.pdbx_strand_id
1 'polypeptide(L)'
;MDNLIEQINSPEDLKKLRPEELPQLCAEIRKYITECCSRNPGHLGASLGTVELTVAIHYVYDAPKDKIIWDVGHQAYAHKILTGRRKEFLKNRCYNGLSGFPKRDESPYDAFGTGHSSTSISAALGFATAAAMRKSGEKTVAIIGDGSMTAGLAYEGLNNAGGSNADILVVLNDNKMSIEPNVGGLHNSLLKLTTSVRYNRLKMKTWKALGSGTIRDAVQDLVKAGKRLVVKNSTLFQPLGIRYFGPVDGHDVIQLVNTFKKLRSLKEPRLLHVLTVKGKGYAPAENDQPTWHAPGLFDAETGHRLTDDDPDIPKKTRFQDVFGHTLLELARSNPVIVGNPIKAETAEMLTRMLVTSLEEESSIALVEGYTVAGKTGTAEIPTPFGYTSSVTNTSFVGWGPAEDPKFLVYVWLEKPSISIWGSEVAAPVFSKVVQNLVVLMDIPPDQIRLQASVEDR
;
A
#
# COMPACT_ATOMS: atom_id res chain seq x y z
N MET A 1 -39.13 4.46 -4.03
CA MET A 1 -38.18 5.20 -3.18
C MET A 1 -37.41 6.12 -4.09
N ASP A 2 -37.25 7.38 -3.72
CA ASP A 2 -36.49 8.34 -4.51
C ASP A 2 -35.02 7.93 -4.57
N ASN A 3 -34.40 8.06 -5.75
CA ASN A 3 -33.01 7.71 -5.99
C ASN A 3 -32.11 8.84 -5.47
N LEU A 4 -31.60 8.71 -4.24
CA LEU A 4 -30.90 9.78 -3.52
C LEU A 4 -29.58 10.16 -4.20
N ILE A 5 -28.83 9.19 -4.71
CA ILE A 5 -27.52 9.40 -5.35
C ILE A 5 -27.59 10.33 -6.57
N GLU A 6 -28.74 10.39 -7.26
CA GLU A 6 -28.94 11.30 -8.40
C GLU A 6 -29.06 12.77 -7.97
N GLN A 7 -29.43 13.00 -6.70
CA GLN A 7 -29.61 14.34 -6.13
C GLN A 7 -28.31 14.91 -5.55
N ILE A 8 -27.25 14.09 -5.42
CA ILE A 8 -25.99 14.47 -4.79
C ILE A 8 -24.92 14.74 -5.86
N ASN A 9 -24.58 16.01 -6.08
CA ASN A 9 -23.47 16.41 -6.95
C ASN A 9 -22.34 17.12 -6.18
N SER A 10 -22.51 17.30 -4.87
CA SER A 10 -21.54 17.96 -4.00
C SER A 10 -21.70 17.50 -2.54
N PRO A 11 -20.68 17.68 -1.67
CA PRO A 11 -20.84 17.49 -0.23
C PRO A 11 -21.94 18.39 0.39
N GLU A 12 -22.21 19.55 -0.21
CA GLU A 12 -23.29 20.45 0.21
C GLU A 12 -24.68 19.84 -0.02
N ASP A 13 -24.88 19.12 -1.12
CA ASP A 13 -26.12 18.38 -1.37
C ASP A 13 -26.28 17.24 -0.36
N LEU A 14 -25.20 16.53 -0.06
CA LEU A 14 -25.19 15.43 0.91
C LEU A 14 -25.66 15.91 2.30
N LYS A 15 -25.25 17.12 2.71
CA LYS A 15 -25.63 17.70 4.01
C LYS A 15 -27.10 18.09 4.13
N LYS A 16 -27.84 18.15 3.01
CA LYS A 16 -29.30 18.42 3.00
C LYS A 16 -30.11 17.19 3.38
N LEU A 17 -29.53 16.00 3.25
CA LEU A 17 -30.19 14.75 3.63
C LEU A 17 -30.37 14.66 5.15
N ARG A 18 -31.48 14.06 5.56
CA ARG A 18 -31.70 13.68 6.95
C ARG A 18 -30.78 12.51 7.32
N PRO A 19 -30.28 12.42 8.57
CA PRO A 19 -29.40 11.34 8.98
C PRO A 19 -29.95 9.93 8.71
N GLU A 20 -31.27 9.76 8.74
CA GLU A 20 -31.98 8.49 8.52
C GLU A 20 -31.96 8.05 7.04
N GLU A 21 -31.66 8.97 6.12
CA GLU A 21 -31.57 8.70 4.67
C GLU A 21 -30.16 8.24 4.25
N LEU A 22 -29.15 8.47 5.11
CA LEU A 22 -27.76 8.11 4.83
C LEU A 22 -27.54 6.60 4.61
N PRO A 23 -28.19 5.67 5.34
CA PRO A 23 -28.08 4.24 5.07
C PRO A 23 -28.57 3.87 3.66
N GLN A 24 -29.64 4.49 3.18
CA GLN A 24 -30.15 4.28 1.82
C GLN A 24 -29.12 4.76 0.79
N LEU A 25 -28.59 5.98 0.96
CA LEU A 25 -27.55 6.51 0.08
C LEU A 25 -26.31 5.60 0.03
N CYS A 26 -25.88 5.03 1.15
CA CYS A 26 -24.76 4.09 1.19
C CYS A 26 -25.03 2.83 0.35
N ALA A 27 -26.26 2.30 0.38
CA ALA A 27 -26.66 1.17 -0.46
C ALA A 27 -26.64 1.52 -1.95
N GLU A 28 -27.14 2.70 -2.31
CA GLU A 28 -27.15 3.19 -3.71
C GLU A 28 -25.74 3.43 -4.26
N ILE A 29 -24.86 4.07 -3.49
CA ILE A 29 -23.44 4.26 -3.87
C ILE A 29 -22.75 2.93 -4.07
N ARG A 30 -22.97 1.98 -3.16
CA ARG A 30 -22.39 0.65 -3.25
C ARG A 30 -22.82 -0.08 -4.52
N LYS A 31 -24.12 -0.08 -4.83
CA LYS A 31 -24.66 -0.63 -6.08
C LYS A 31 -24.02 0.03 -7.30
N TYR A 32 -23.95 1.36 -7.31
CA TYR A 32 -23.35 2.12 -8.40
C TYR A 32 -21.86 1.80 -8.62
N ILE A 33 -21.07 1.68 -7.54
CA ILE A 33 -19.66 1.31 -7.64
C ILE A 33 -19.51 -0.09 -8.24
N THR A 34 -20.30 -1.07 -7.79
CA THR A 34 -20.28 -2.44 -8.31
C THR A 34 -20.60 -2.49 -9.79
N GLU A 35 -21.66 -1.78 -10.23
CA GLU A 35 -22.05 -1.69 -11.65
C GLU A 35 -21.00 -0.98 -12.52
N CYS A 36 -20.31 0.03 -11.99
CA CYS A 36 -19.24 0.70 -12.73
C CYS A 36 -18.01 -0.20 -12.86
N CYS A 37 -17.62 -0.87 -11.77
CA CYS A 37 -16.44 -1.73 -11.75
C CYS A 37 -16.60 -3.02 -12.55
N SER A 38 -17.83 -3.48 -12.74
CA SER A 38 -18.15 -4.66 -13.56
C SER A 38 -17.81 -4.44 -15.04
N ARG A 39 -17.92 -3.19 -15.51
CA ARG A 39 -17.61 -2.76 -16.88
C ARG A 39 -16.20 -2.17 -17.02
N ASN A 40 -15.73 -1.46 -16.00
CA ASN A 40 -14.40 -0.84 -15.97
C ASN A 40 -13.61 -1.31 -14.75
N PRO A 41 -12.69 -2.28 -14.93
CA PRO A 41 -11.99 -2.90 -13.81
C PRO A 41 -11.25 -1.89 -12.92
N GLY A 42 -11.41 -2.05 -11.62
CA GLY A 42 -10.79 -1.20 -10.60
C GLY A 42 -10.80 -1.83 -9.22
N HIS A 43 -10.41 -1.05 -8.21
CA HIS A 43 -10.29 -1.52 -6.82
C HIS A 43 -11.64 -1.60 -6.10
N LEU A 44 -12.40 -2.67 -6.37
CA LEU A 44 -13.77 -2.82 -5.87
C LEU A 44 -13.79 -3.04 -4.34
N GLY A 45 -13.16 -4.10 -3.84
CA GLY A 45 -13.31 -4.53 -2.44
C GLY A 45 -12.93 -3.45 -1.43
N ALA A 46 -11.85 -2.71 -1.68
CA ALA A 46 -11.41 -1.62 -0.81
C ALA A 46 -12.43 -0.47 -0.76
N SER A 47 -12.97 -0.08 -1.92
CA SER A 47 -13.95 1.02 -2.03
C SER A 47 -15.32 0.67 -1.46
N LEU A 48 -15.77 -0.58 -1.56
CA LEU A 48 -17.04 -1.01 -0.96
C LEU A 48 -17.00 -0.99 0.57
N GLY A 49 -15.83 -1.28 1.16
CA GLY A 49 -15.63 -1.29 2.60
C GLY A 49 -15.66 0.10 3.25
N THR A 50 -15.44 1.17 2.48
CA THR A 50 -15.33 2.55 3.00
C THR A 50 -16.52 3.43 2.65
N VAL A 51 -17.61 2.89 2.10
CA VAL A 51 -18.78 3.71 1.67
C VAL A 51 -19.35 4.52 2.83
N GLU A 52 -19.73 3.87 3.93
CA GLU A 52 -20.31 4.55 5.10
C GLU A 52 -19.32 5.54 5.72
N LEU A 53 -18.04 5.16 5.79
CA LEU A 53 -16.96 6.03 6.25
C LEU A 53 -16.87 7.31 5.41
N THR A 54 -16.93 7.18 4.09
CA THR A 54 -16.81 8.29 3.15
C THR A 54 -18.02 9.22 3.23
N VAL A 55 -19.22 8.65 3.28
CA VAL A 55 -20.47 9.41 3.45
C VAL A 55 -20.44 10.19 4.77
N ALA A 56 -20.07 9.54 5.87
CA ALA A 56 -20.03 10.20 7.18
C ALA A 56 -18.99 11.33 7.27
N ILE A 57 -17.82 11.15 6.65
CA ILE A 57 -16.79 12.20 6.60
C ILE A 57 -17.30 13.41 5.81
N HIS A 58 -17.82 13.22 4.59
CA HIS A 58 -18.31 14.33 3.76
C HIS A 58 -19.56 14.99 4.33
N TYR A 59 -20.37 14.27 5.11
CA TYR A 59 -21.51 14.85 5.82
C TYR A 59 -21.07 15.79 6.96
N VAL A 60 -19.90 15.56 7.57
CA VAL A 60 -19.44 16.32 8.76
C VAL A 60 -18.36 17.36 8.43
N TYR A 61 -17.51 17.11 7.44
CA TYR A 61 -16.41 17.99 7.05
C TYR A 61 -16.77 18.83 5.82
N ASP A 62 -16.20 20.02 5.73
CA ASP A 62 -16.49 21.01 4.70
C ASP A 62 -15.41 20.97 3.61
N ALA A 63 -15.30 19.86 2.87
CA ALA A 63 -14.40 19.79 1.72
C ALA A 63 -14.92 20.69 0.58
N PRO A 64 -14.05 21.39 -0.19
CA PRO A 64 -12.59 21.28 -0.21
C PRO A 64 -11.86 22.19 0.79
N LYS A 65 -12.56 22.98 1.62
CA LYS A 65 -11.94 23.83 2.65
C LYS A 65 -11.20 22.96 3.67
N ASP A 66 -11.89 22.00 4.25
CA ASP A 66 -11.29 20.93 5.03
C ASP A 66 -10.57 19.94 4.11
N LYS A 67 -9.41 19.44 4.54
CA LYS A 67 -8.56 18.55 3.74
C LYS A 67 -8.80 17.10 4.13
N ILE A 68 -9.31 16.33 3.18
CA ILE A 68 -9.54 14.89 3.32
C ILE A 68 -8.52 14.18 2.44
N ILE A 69 -7.66 13.37 3.05
CA ILE A 69 -6.54 12.71 2.37
C ILE A 69 -6.71 11.21 2.48
N TRP A 70 -6.74 10.53 1.34
CA TRP A 70 -6.92 9.08 1.26
C TRP A 70 -5.59 8.39 1.00
N ASP A 71 -5.08 7.62 1.95
CA ASP A 71 -3.85 6.85 1.77
C ASP A 71 -3.99 5.80 0.65
N VAL A 72 -3.00 5.70 -0.25
CA VAL A 72 -3.09 4.98 -1.55
C VAL A 72 -4.16 5.56 -2.48
N GLY A 73 -5.41 5.70 -2.01
CA GLY A 73 -6.53 6.30 -2.74
C GLY A 73 -7.48 5.31 -3.41
N HIS A 74 -7.11 4.03 -3.44
CA HIS A 74 -7.90 2.97 -4.08
C HIS A 74 -9.26 2.68 -3.41
N GLN A 75 -9.45 3.16 -2.18
CA GLN A 75 -10.69 3.08 -1.39
C GLN A 75 -11.56 4.35 -1.50
N ALA A 76 -11.23 5.28 -2.41
CA ALA A 76 -11.84 6.60 -2.49
C ALA A 76 -12.90 6.74 -3.60
N TYR A 77 -13.49 5.64 -4.11
CA TYR A 77 -14.48 5.75 -5.19
C TYR A 77 -15.75 6.47 -4.76
N ALA A 78 -16.27 6.17 -3.57
CA ALA A 78 -17.39 6.92 -2.98
C ALA A 78 -17.05 8.41 -2.82
N HIS A 79 -15.79 8.75 -2.55
CA HIS A 79 -15.35 10.15 -2.43
C HIS A 79 -15.45 10.85 -3.78
N LYS A 80 -15.03 10.22 -4.88
CA LYS A 80 -15.19 10.79 -6.24
C LYS A 80 -16.66 10.99 -6.60
N ILE A 81 -17.49 9.98 -6.35
CA ILE A 81 -18.93 9.99 -6.63
C ILE A 81 -19.63 11.15 -5.89
N LEU A 82 -19.35 11.34 -4.60
CA LEU A 82 -19.96 12.38 -3.76
C LEU A 82 -19.44 13.80 -4.04
N THR A 83 -18.40 13.94 -4.86
CA THR A 83 -17.73 15.23 -5.13
C THR A 83 -17.87 15.65 -6.59
N GLY A 84 -19.04 15.38 -7.16
CA GLY A 84 -19.45 15.86 -8.48
C GLY A 84 -18.92 15.06 -9.67
N ARG A 85 -18.21 13.95 -9.43
CA ARG A 85 -17.61 13.13 -10.48
C ARG A 85 -18.37 11.84 -10.80
N ARG A 86 -19.63 11.73 -10.36
CA ARG A 86 -20.43 10.51 -10.51
C ARG A 86 -20.55 10.10 -11.98
N LYS A 87 -20.94 11.01 -12.88
CA LYS A 87 -21.14 10.69 -14.31
C LYS A 87 -19.83 10.30 -15.00
N GLU A 88 -18.74 11.00 -14.68
CA GLU A 88 -17.40 10.73 -15.21
C GLU A 88 -16.82 9.42 -14.67
N PHE A 89 -17.30 8.94 -13.52
CA PHE A 89 -16.86 7.68 -12.90
C PHE A 89 -17.10 6.45 -13.80
N LEU A 90 -18.05 6.54 -14.74
CA LEU A 90 -18.24 5.54 -15.80
C LEU A 90 -17.03 5.37 -16.72
N LYS A 91 -16.01 6.25 -16.65
CA LYS A 91 -14.74 6.15 -17.37
C LYS A 91 -13.54 6.05 -16.43
N ASN A 92 -13.76 5.64 -15.18
CA ASN A 92 -12.68 5.46 -14.21
C ASN A 92 -11.62 4.48 -14.73
N ARG A 93 -10.34 4.87 -14.65
CA ARG A 93 -9.15 4.13 -15.14
C ARG A 93 -9.10 3.91 -16.65
N CYS A 94 -9.96 4.55 -17.43
CA CYS A 94 -9.86 4.57 -18.89
C CYS A 94 -8.88 5.66 -19.35
N TYR A 95 -8.29 5.47 -20.54
CA TYR A 95 -7.54 6.54 -21.20
C TYR A 95 -8.43 7.79 -21.38
N ASN A 96 -7.90 8.96 -21.04
CA ASN A 96 -8.64 10.23 -20.96
C ASN A 96 -9.89 10.21 -20.04
N GLY A 97 -9.97 9.25 -19.13
CA GLY A 97 -10.98 9.17 -18.07
C GLY A 97 -10.46 9.61 -16.70
N LEU A 98 -11.21 9.31 -15.64
CA LEU A 98 -10.77 9.60 -14.28
C LEU A 98 -9.62 8.70 -13.85
N SER A 99 -8.73 9.22 -13.02
CA SER A 99 -7.72 8.42 -12.32
C SER A 99 -8.38 7.44 -11.36
N GLY A 100 -7.80 6.24 -11.22
CA GLY A 100 -8.22 5.28 -10.19
C GLY A 100 -7.88 5.69 -8.76
N PHE A 101 -7.19 6.82 -8.58
CA PHE A 101 -6.78 7.39 -7.29
C PHE A 101 -7.10 8.88 -7.27
N PRO A 102 -7.28 9.52 -6.10
CA PRO A 102 -7.32 10.97 -5.97
C PRO A 102 -6.14 11.65 -6.69
N LYS A 103 -6.45 12.64 -7.52
CA LYS A 103 -5.49 13.41 -8.31
C LYS A 103 -5.85 14.89 -8.20
N ARG A 104 -4.90 15.70 -7.73
CA ARG A 104 -5.10 17.13 -7.44
C ARG A 104 -5.61 17.93 -8.64
N ASP A 105 -5.10 17.64 -9.83
CA ASP A 105 -5.53 18.33 -11.06
C ASP A 105 -6.91 17.85 -11.57
N GLU A 106 -7.41 16.73 -11.05
CA GLU A 106 -8.73 16.18 -11.42
C GLU A 106 -9.85 16.84 -10.61
N SER A 107 -9.60 17.23 -9.36
CA SER A 107 -10.65 17.77 -8.49
C SER A 107 -10.10 18.58 -7.31
N PRO A 108 -10.74 19.72 -6.94
CA PRO A 108 -10.37 20.45 -5.73
C PRO A 108 -10.60 19.65 -4.43
N TYR A 109 -11.43 18.60 -4.48
CA TYR A 109 -11.69 17.71 -3.36
C TYR A 109 -10.56 16.69 -3.13
N ASP A 110 -9.69 16.48 -4.13
CA ASP A 110 -8.53 15.59 -4.05
C ASP A 110 -7.34 16.39 -3.47
N ALA A 111 -7.35 16.62 -2.15
CA ALA A 111 -6.39 17.51 -1.49
C ALA A 111 -4.91 17.11 -1.70
N PHE A 112 -4.62 15.82 -1.87
CA PHE A 112 -3.28 15.28 -2.08
C PHE A 112 -3.33 14.17 -3.13
N GLY A 113 -2.30 14.10 -4.00
CA GLY A 113 -2.19 13.05 -5.02
C GLY A 113 -1.65 11.76 -4.39
N THR A 114 -2.31 10.63 -4.66
CA THR A 114 -2.01 9.37 -3.95
C THR A 114 -1.77 8.24 -4.94
N GLY A 115 -1.11 7.18 -4.47
CA GLY A 115 -0.85 5.95 -5.22
C GLY A 115 0.07 5.03 -4.42
N HIS A 116 1.20 5.58 -3.96
CA HIS A 116 2.00 4.95 -2.91
C HIS A 116 1.26 4.95 -1.57
N SER A 117 1.56 3.95 -0.73
CA SER A 117 0.98 3.84 0.61
C SER A 117 1.73 4.69 1.63
N SER A 118 1.07 4.94 2.74
CA SER A 118 1.64 5.45 4.00
C SER A 118 2.04 6.93 3.98
N THR A 119 1.67 7.67 2.93
CA THR A 119 2.02 9.09 2.76
C THR A 119 0.98 10.04 3.39
N SER A 120 -0.22 9.55 3.71
CA SER A 120 -1.37 10.38 4.09
C SER A 120 -1.20 11.18 5.38
N ILE A 121 -0.59 10.59 6.42
CA ILE A 121 -0.44 11.24 7.74
C ILE A 121 0.54 12.41 7.65
N SER A 122 1.68 12.22 6.98
CA SER A 122 2.67 13.28 6.76
C SER A 122 2.11 14.41 5.88
N ALA A 123 1.35 14.08 4.84
CA ALA A 123 0.63 15.07 4.04
C ALA A 123 -0.38 15.85 4.89
N ALA A 124 -1.16 15.16 5.73
CA ALA A 124 -2.12 15.78 6.65
C ALA A 124 -1.44 16.72 7.64
N LEU A 125 -0.29 16.33 8.20
CA LEU A 125 0.50 17.17 9.08
C LEU A 125 0.91 18.47 8.39
N GLY A 126 1.37 18.41 7.13
CA GLY A 126 1.71 19.60 6.34
C GLY A 126 0.53 20.57 6.19
N PHE A 127 -0.65 20.05 5.84
CA PHE A 127 -1.86 20.88 5.74
C PHE A 127 -2.30 21.48 7.08
N ALA A 128 -2.25 20.71 8.16
CA ALA A 128 -2.61 21.19 9.49
C ALA A 128 -1.65 22.28 9.99
N THR A 129 -0.33 22.11 9.77
CA THR A 129 0.67 23.13 10.08
C THR A 129 0.41 24.41 9.28
N ALA A 130 0.15 24.29 7.97
CA ALA A 130 -0.15 25.45 7.13
C ALA A 130 -1.46 26.17 7.54
N ALA A 131 -2.48 25.42 7.97
CA ALA A 131 -3.72 25.98 8.50
C ALA A 131 -3.50 26.71 9.83
N ALA A 132 -2.67 26.16 10.71
CA ALA A 132 -2.29 26.78 11.98
C ALA A 132 -1.52 28.09 11.77
N MET A 133 -0.52 28.10 10.88
CA MET A 133 0.25 29.30 10.53
C MET A 133 -0.62 30.42 9.97
N ARG A 134 -1.62 30.07 9.13
CA ARG A 134 -2.58 31.01 8.55
C ARG A 134 -3.74 31.36 9.48
N LYS A 135 -3.88 30.68 10.62
CA LYS A 135 -5.04 30.76 11.52
C LYS A 135 -6.38 30.54 10.78
N SER A 136 -6.40 29.69 9.76
CA SER A 136 -7.56 29.49 8.88
C SER A 136 -8.68 28.64 9.49
N GLY A 137 -8.35 27.85 10.52
CA GLY A 137 -9.29 26.95 11.19
C GLY A 137 -9.75 25.75 10.36
N GLU A 138 -9.14 25.54 9.18
CA GLU A 138 -9.38 24.38 8.32
C GLU A 138 -9.02 23.08 9.05
N LYS A 139 -9.86 22.05 8.93
CA LYS A 139 -9.61 20.73 9.52
C LYS A 139 -8.91 19.81 8.52
N THR A 140 -8.09 18.91 9.05
CA THR A 140 -7.39 17.92 8.23
C THR A 140 -7.65 16.50 8.72
N VAL A 141 -8.02 15.61 7.79
CA VAL A 141 -8.34 14.21 8.04
C VAL A 141 -7.49 13.33 7.13
N ALA A 142 -6.70 12.42 7.71
CA ALA A 142 -6.00 11.37 6.98
C ALA A 142 -6.74 10.04 7.15
N ILE A 143 -7.12 9.38 6.06
CA ILE A 143 -7.73 8.05 6.08
C ILE A 143 -6.69 7.05 5.62
N ILE A 144 -6.31 6.12 6.48
CA ILE A 144 -5.24 5.17 6.25
C ILE A 144 -5.71 3.75 6.56
N GLY A 145 -5.37 2.79 5.70
CA GLY A 145 -5.65 1.37 5.93
C GLY A 145 -4.71 0.77 6.97
N ASP A 146 -5.13 -0.30 7.64
CA ASP A 146 -4.29 -1.05 8.58
C ASP A 146 -3.04 -1.66 7.92
N GLY A 147 -3.12 -2.02 6.63
CA GLY A 147 -1.95 -2.40 5.83
C GLY A 147 -0.93 -1.28 5.69
N SER A 148 -1.35 -0.09 5.27
CA SER A 148 -0.48 1.10 5.13
C SER A 148 0.08 1.58 6.48
N MET A 149 -0.64 1.36 7.59
CA MET A 149 -0.15 1.73 8.93
C MET A 149 1.11 0.95 9.35
N THR A 150 1.46 -0.14 8.67
CA THR A 150 2.66 -0.94 8.97
C THR A 150 3.97 -0.28 8.53
N ALA A 151 3.94 0.70 7.62
CA ALA A 151 5.15 1.31 7.09
C ALA A 151 5.74 2.38 8.01
N GLY A 152 7.06 2.52 8.00
CA GLY A 152 7.79 3.49 8.82
C GLY A 152 7.32 4.95 8.64
N LEU A 153 6.99 5.35 7.41
CA LEU A 153 6.53 6.71 7.11
C LEU A 153 5.22 7.08 7.85
N ALA A 154 4.32 6.11 8.07
CA ALA A 154 3.11 6.34 8.84
C ALA A 154 3.44 6.62 10.32
N TYR A 155 4.40 5.89 10.89
CA TYR A 155 4.86 6.11 12.27
C TYR A 155 5.62 7.42 12.44
N GLU A 156 6.45 7.79 11.46
CA GLU A 156 7.11 9.09 11.45
C GLU A 156 6.08 10.23 11.44
N GLY A 157 5.06 10.13 10.58
CA GLY A 157 3.95 11.08 10.53
C GLY A 157 3.19 11.18 11.86
N LEU A 158 2.89 10.06 12.50
CA LEU A 158 2.25 10.02 13.82
C LEU A 158 3.13 10.66 14.91
N ASN A 159 4.42 10.29 14.96
CA ASN A 159 5.37 10.81 15.93
C ASN A 159 5.50 12.34 15.81
N ASN A 160 5.64 12.84 14.59
CA ASN A 160 5.74 14.27 14.34
C ASN A 160 4.44 15.01 14.69
N ALA A 161 3.28 14.46 14.31
CA ALA A 161 2.00 15.08 14.64
C ALA A 161 1.75 15.19 16.14
N GLY A 162 2.13 14.15 16.89
CA GLY A 162 2.09 14.14 18.35
C GLY A 162 3.03 15.16 18.97
N GLY A 163 4.30 15.13 18.55
CA GLY A 163 5.33 16.07 19.03
C GLY A 163 5.00 17.54 18.75
N SER A 164 4.30 17.83 17.65
CA SER A 164 3.87 19.18 17.29
C SER A 164 2.46 19.55 17.80
N ASN A 165 1.76 18.64 18.50
CA ASN A 165 0.37 18.80 18.92
C ASN A 165 -0.57 19.29 17.80
N ALA A 166 -0.42 18.72 16.59
CA ALA A 166 -1.17 19.15 15.40
C ALA A 166 -2.68 18.84 15.47
N ASP A 167 -3.52 19.75 14.95
CA ASP A 167 -4.97 19.56 14.81
C ASP A 167 -5.29 18.63 13.62
N ILE A 168 -4.93 17.34 13.77
CA ILE A 168 -5.18 16.29 12.78
C ILE A 168 -6.10 15.20 13.34
N LEU A 169 -6.94 14.66 12.45
CA LEU A 169 -7.64 13.40 12.67
C LEU A 169 -7.08 12.33 11.74
N VAL A 170 -6.49 11.29 12.32
CA VAL A 170 -6.15 10.05 11.60
C VAL A 170 -7.29 9.07 11.77
N VAL A 171 -7.83 8.57 10.67
CA VAL A 171 -8.82 7.49 10.65
C VAL A 171 -8.14 6.22 10.18
N LEU A 172 -7.96 5.29 11.12
CA LEU A 172 -7.46 3.94 10.83
C LEU A 172 -8.63 3.07 10.38
N ASN A 173 -8.66 2.75 9.09
CA ASN A 173 -9.58 1.80 8.48
C ASN A 173 -9.01 0.39 8.62
N ASP A 174 -9.41 -0.34 9.67
CA ASP A 174 -9.01 -1.72 9.94
C ASP A 174 -10.05 -2.69 9.38
N ASN A 175 -9.69 -3.34 8.27
CA ASN A 175 -10.44 -4.47 7.71
C ASN A 175 -9.66 -5.79 7.80
N LYS A 176 -8.53 -5.79 8.51
CA LYS A 176 -7.59 -6.92 8.68
C LYS A 176 -6.89 -7.37 7.40
N MET A 177 -6.93 -6.57 6.34
CA MET A 177 -6.43 -6.92 5.02
C MET A 177 -5.51 -5.82 4.46
N SER A 178 -4.46 -6.23 3.75
CA SER A 178 -3.82 -5.42 2.72
C SER A 178 -4.43 -5.82 1.37
N ILE A 179 -3.65 -6.45 0.49
CA ILE A 179 -4.17 -7.26 -0.62
C ILE A 179 -4.58 -8.63 -0.05
N GLU A 180 -3.66 -9.27 0.66
CA GLU A 180 -3.83 -10.48 1.48
C GLU A 180 -4.07 -10.14 2.97
N PRO A 181 -4.42 -11.12 3.84
CA PRO A 181 -4.56 -10.88 5.26
C PRO A 181 -3.32 -10.24 5.89
N ASN A 182 -3.53 -9.25 6.76
CA ASN A 182 -2.42 -8.59 7.43
C ASN A 182 -1.74 -9.53 8.44
N VAL A 183 -0.41 -9.48 8.48
CA VAL A 183 0.44 -10.21 9.42
C VAL A 183 1.29 -9.25 10.26
N GLY A 184 1.83 -9.73 11.38
CA GLY A 184 2.82 -8.99 12.19
C GLY A 184 2.30 -8.40 13.51
N GLY A 185 3.20 -7.72 14.23
CA GLY A 185 2.97 -7.29 15.61
C GLY A 185 1.88 -6.22 15.76
N LEU A 186 1.77 -5.30 14.80
CA LEU A 186 0.72 -4.28 14.78
C LEU A 186 -0.67 -4.92 14.64
N HIS A 187 -0.82 -5.80 13.65
CA HIS A 187 -2.06 -6.55 13.42
C HIS A 187 -2.48 -7.30 14.68
N ASN A 188 -1.56 -8.04 15.31
CA ASN A 188 -1.84 -8.76 16.56
C ASN A 188 -2.27 -7.82 17.71
N SER A 189 -1.69 -6.62 17.78
CA SER A 189 -2.04 -5.61 18.78
C SER A 189 -3.44 -5.04 18.54
N LEU A 190 -3.79 -4.71 17.30
CA LEU A 190 -5.13 -4.28 16.90
C LEU A 190 -6.16 -5.39 17.12
N LEU A 191 -5.82 -6.63 16.81
CA LEU A 191 -6.70 -7.80 17.02
C LEU A 191 -7.01 -8.02 18.52
N LYS A 192 -6.02 -7.86 19.41
CA LYS A 192 -6.24 -7.91 20.87
C LYS A 192 -7.19 -6.80 21.35
N LEU A 193 -7.06 -5.59 20.80
CA LEU A 193 -7.97 -4.48 21.11
C LEU A 193 -9.39 -4.75 20.61
N THR A 194 -9.56 -5.27 19.39
CA THR A 194 -10.90 -5.53 18.83
C THR A 194 -11.61 -6.71 19.48
N THR A 195 -10.88 -7.80 19.78
CA THR A 195 -11.43 -8.99 20.44
C THR A 195 -11.88 -8.69 21.87
N SER A 196 -11.09 -7.95 22.64
CA SER A 196 -11.45 -7.54 24.00
C SER A 196 -12.71 -6.66 24.03
N VAL A 197 -12.88 -5.75 23.06
CA VAL A 197 -14.08 -4.91 22.94
C VAL A 197 -15.32 -5.73 22.55
N ARG A 198 -15.20 -6.67 21.60
CA ARG A 198 -16.29 -7.57 21.23
C ARG A 198 -16.71 -8.47 22.39
N TYR A 199 -15.74 -9.08 23.08
CA TYR A 199 -15.98 -9.90 24.28
C TYR A 199 -16.73 -9.10 25.35
N ASN A 200 -16.25 -7.89 25.66
CA ASN A 200 -16.91 -7.02 26.64
C ASN A 200 -18.32 -6.61 26.21
N ARG A 201 -18.57 -6.36 24.92
CA ARG A 201 -19.90 -6.01 24.40
C ARG A 201 -20.87 -7.20 24.50
N LEU A 202 -20.42 -8.40 24.15
CA LEU A 202 -21.21 -9.63 24.27
C LEU A 202 -21.54 -9.93 25.72
N LYS A 203 -20.53 -9.85 26.61
CA LYS A 203 -20.71 -9.93 28.06
C LYS A 203 -21.77 -8.91 28.52
N MET A 204 -21.61 -7.62 28.23
CA MET A 204 -22.60 -6.62 28.66
C MET A 204 -24.02 -6.87 28.14
N LYS A 205 -24.17 -7.43 26.92
CA LYS A 205 -25.49 -7.83 26.39
C LYS A 205 -26.08 -9.01 27.16
N THR A 206 -25.31 -10.08 27.41
CA THR A 206 -25.79 -11.25 28.17
C THR A 206 -26.11 -10.87 29.61
N TRP A 207 -25.30 -10.04 30.26
CA TRP A 207 -25.53 -9.56 31.62
C TRP A 207 -26.72 -8.59 31.74
N LYS A 208 -27.02 -7.78 30.70
CA LYS A 208 -28.24 -6.95 30.65
C LYS A 208 -29.51 -7.78 30.42
N ALA A 209 -29.43 -8.88 29.67
CA ALA A 209 -30.54 -9.79 29.47
C ALA A 209 -30.91 -10.59 30.73
N LEU A 210 -29.96 -10.73 31.67
CA LEU A 210 -30.12 -11.48 32.92
C LEU A 210 -30.65 -10.65 34.11
N GLY A 211 -31.14 -9.43 33.89
CA GLY A 211 -31.30 -8.43 34.97
C GLY A 211 -32.28 -8.79 36.11
N SER A 212 -31.89 -8.48 37.37
CA SER A 212 -32.74 -7.76 38.34
C SER A 212 -31.98 -7.33 39.63
N GLY A 213 -32.46 -6.24 40.26
CA GLY A 213 -32.35 -5.96 41.71
C GLY A 213 -31.14 -5.19 42.22
N THR A 214 -30.07 -5.89 42.54
CA THR A 214 -28.91 -5.40 43.34
C THR A 214 -27.61 -5.37 42.55
N ILE A 215 -27.62 -5.90 41.34
CA ILE A 215 -26.44 -6.05 40.48
C ILE A 215 -26.08 -4.72 39.78
N ARG A 216 -26.96 -3.72 39.76
CA ARG A 216 -26.75 -2.46 39.02
C ARG A 216 -25.60 -1.61 39.56
N ASP A 217 -25.43 -1.53 40.87
CA ASP A 217 -24.38 -0.73 41.51
C ASP A 217 -23.02 -1.44 41.42
N ALA A 218 -23.02 -2.76 41.63
CA ALA A 218 -21.86 -3.61 41.34
C ALA A 218 -21.45 -3.52 39.85
N VAL A 219 -22.41 -3.41 38.93
CA VAL A 219 -22.15 -3.17 37.50
C VAL A 219 -21.55 -1.79 37.27
N GLN A 220 -22.03 -0.73 37.93
CA GLN A 220 -21.41 0.59 37.79
C GLN A 220 -19.97 0.60 38.28
N ASP A 221 -19.68 -0.07 39.40
CA ASP A 221 -18.33 -0.14 39.95
C ASP A 221 -17.40 -1.06 39.15
N LEU A 222 -17.90 -2.18 38.63
CA LEU A 222 -17.16 -3.05 37.73
C LEU A 222 -16.89 -2.37 36.37
N VAL A 223 -17.84 -1.58 35.86
CA VAL A 223 -17.67 -0.77 34.64
C VAL A 223 -16.70 0.38 34.88
N LYS A 224 -16.71 1.01 36.06
CA LYS A 224 -15.70 2.03 36.45
C LYS A 224 -14.30 1.42 36.61
N ALA A 225 -14.20 0.24 37.22
CA ALA A 225 -12.95 -0.51 37.35
C ALA A 225 -12.42 -1.00 35.99
N GLY A 226 -13.32 -1.49 35.12
CA GLY A 226 -13.02 -1.86 33.74
C GLY A 226 -12.57 -0.66 32.89
N LYS A 227 -13.23 0.50 33.04
CA LYS A 227 -12.77 1.77 32.45
C LYS A 227 -11.37 2.13 32.95
N ARG A 228 -11.06 1.96 34.24
CA ARG A 228 -9.71 2.19 34.79
C ARG A 228 -8.66 1.22 34.23
N LEU A 229 -9.00 -0.04 33.98
CA LEU A 229 -8.11 -1.05 33.36
C LEU A 229 -7.89 -0.82 31.86
N VAL A 230 -8.93 -0.44 31.13
CA VAL A 230 -8.83 -0.05 29.70
C VAL A 230 -8.02 1.24 29.54
N VAL A 231 -8.14 2.18 30.49
CA VAL A 231 -7.34 3.42 30.52
C VAL A 231 -5.88 3.18 30.95
N LYS A 232 -5.58 2.08 31.65
CA LYS A 232 -4.21 1.72 32.09
C LYS A 232 -3.39 0.93 31.07
N ASN A 233 -4.01 0.36 30.04
CA ASN A 233 -3.28 -0.16 28.90
C ASN A 233 -2.99 1.01 27.97
N SER A 234 -1.80 1.61 28.12
CA SER A 234 -1.26 2.60 27.19
C SER A 234 -1.54 2.13 25.77
N THR A 235 -2.52 2.76 25.10
CA THR A 235 -2.86 2.39 23.72
C THR A 235 -1.61 2.62 22.89
N LEU A 236 -1.32 1.76 21.91
CA LEU A 236 -0.11 1.81 21.07
C LEU A 236 0.31 3.22 20.61
N PHE A 237 -0.67 4.12 20.44
CA PHE A 237 -0.49 5.47 19.91
C PHE A 237 -0.40 6.58 20.98
N GLN A 238 -0.81 6.33 22.22
CA GLN A 238 -0.78 7.32 23.30
C GLN A 238 0.64 7.79 23.67
N PRO A 239 1.66 6.90 23.74
CA PRO A 239 3.04 7.33 23.95
C PRO A 239 3.56 8.27 22.86
N LEU A 240 2.99 8.21 21.65
CA LEU A 240 3.29 9.14 20.56
C LEU A 240 2.54 10.47 20.69
N GLY A 241 1.86 10.75 21.81
CA GLY A 241 1.05 11.97 21.98
C GLY A 241 -0.26 11.95 21.18
N ILE A 242 -0.69 10.80 20.65
CA ILE A 242 -1.91 10.68 19.85
C ILE A 242 -3.06 10.17 20.72
N ARG A 243 -4.16 10.92 20.77
CA ARG A 243 -5.36 10.50 21.50
C ARG A 243 -6.14 9.45 20.70
N TYR A 244 -6.25 8.25 21.26
CA TYR A 244 -6.91 7.11 20.61
C TYR A 244 -8.42 7.04 20.92
N PHE A 245 -9.23 6.78 19.90
CA PHE A 245 -10.67 6.57 19.97
C PHE A 245 -11.06 5.30 19.20
N GLY A 246 -12.04 4.55 19.73
CA GLY A 246 -12.56 3.33 19.11
C GLY A 246 -12.05 2.03 19.77
N PRO A 247 -12.15 0.88 19.10
CA PRO A 247 -12.71 0.70 17.76
C PRO A 247 -14.22 0.99 17.68
N VAL A 248 -14.68 1.57 16.57
CA VAL A 248 -16.12 1.78 16.24
C VAL A 248 -16.53 0.96 15.02
N ASP A 249 -17.84 0.77 14.82
CA ASP A 249 -18.35 0.07 13.65
C ASP A 249 -18.31 0.99 12.42
N GLY A 250 -17.55 0.58 11.40
CA GLY A 250 -17.36 1.33 10.16
C GLY A 250 -18.53 1.24 9.18
N HIS A 251 -19.55 0.43 9.47
CA HIS A 251 -20.75 0.30 8.64
C HIS A 251 -22.02 0.86 9.30
N ASP A 252 -21.89 1.51 10.45
CA ASP A 252 -22.96 2.30 11.07
C ASP A 252 -22.73 3.78 10.76
N VAL A 253 -23.26 4.23 9.61
CA VAL A 253 -23.07 5.61 9.11
C VAL A 253 -23.58 6.67 10.11
N ILE A 254 -24.65 6.38 10.84
CA ILE A 254 -25.22 7.30 11.83
C ILE A 254 -24.28 7.41 13.04
N GLN A 255 -23.76 6.29 13.54
CA GLN A 255 -22.72 6.28 14.58
C GLN A 255 -21.45 7.02 14.14
N LEU A 256 -21.02 6.81 12.90
CA LEU A 256 -19.85 7.49 12.33
C LEU A 256 -20.05 9.00 12.26
N VAL A 257 -21.20 9.48 11.75
CA VAL A 257 -21.53 10.92 11.72
C VAL A 257 -21.46 11.52 13.13
N ASN A 258 -22.08 10.87 14.10
CA ASN A 258 -22.06 11.33 15.49
C ASN A 258 -20.65 11.33 16.09
N THR A 259 -19.82 10.34 15.74
CA THR A 259 -18.43 10.23 16.18
C THR A 259 -17.59 11.34 15.56
N PHE A 260 -17.68 11.56 14.26
CA PHE A 260 -16.96 12.64 13.58
C PHE A 260 -17.36 14.02 14.08
N LYS A 261 -18.66 14.28 14.34
CA LYS A 261 -19.11 15.55 14.94
C LYS A 261 -18.44 15.81 16.29
N LYS A 262 -18.33 14.79 17.15
CA LYS A 262 -17.63 14.89 18.44
C LYS A 262 -16.12 15.09 18.28
N LEU A 263 -15.51 14.39 17.33
CA LEU A 263 -14.06 14.50 17.11
C LEU A 263 -13.69 15.84 16.49
N ARG A 264 -14.52 16.42 15.61
CA ARG A 264 -14.27 17.70 14.92
C ARG A 264 -13.99 18.87 15.86
N SER A 265 -14.59 18.88 17.06
CA SER A 265 -14.43 19.96 18.04
C SER A 265 -13.11 19.94 18.80
N LEU A 266 -12.40 18.80 18.80
CA LEU A 266 -11.09 18.69 19.44
C LEU A 266 -10.02 19.39 18.57
N LYS A 267 -8.86 19.71 19.16
CA LYS A 267 -7.73 20.37 18.47
C LYS A 267 -6.39 19.62 18.58
N GLU A 268 -6.36 18.54 19.34
CA GLU A 268 -5.16 17.72 19.56
C GLU A 268 -5.05 16.59 18.51
N PRO A 269 -3.86 16.01 18.29
CA PRO A 269 -3.70 14.85 17.42
C PRO A 269 -4.56 13.69 17.90
N ARG A 270 -5.38 13.13 17.01
CA ARG A 270 -6.29 12.04 17.38
C ARG A 270 -6.34 10.95 16.33
N LEU A 271 -6.51 9.72 16.79
CA LEU A 271 -6.71 8.54 15.95
C LEU A 271 -8.07 7.92 16.24
N LEU A 272 -8.91 7.79 15.22
CA LEU A 272 -10.14 7.00 15.27
C LEU A 272 -9.91 5.65 14.60
N HIS A 273 -10.05 4.58 15.36
CA HIS A 273 -10.00 3.22 14.85
C HIS A 273 -11.40 2.78 14.39
N VAL A 274 -11.56 2.52 13.11
CA VAL A 274 -12.82 2.14 12.45
C VAL A 274 -12.69 0.72 11.91
N LEU A 275 -13.61 -0.17 12.29
CA LEU A 275 -13.63 -1.55 11.80
C LEU A 275 -14.53 -1.66 10.57
N THR A 276 -13.98 -2.08 9.44
CA THR A 276 -14.74 -2.31 8.21
C THR A 276 -14.59 -3.75 7.71
N VAL A 277 -15.37 -4.09 6.69
CA VAL A 277 -15.31 -5.34 5.95
C VAL A 277 -14.94 -4.99 4.51
N LYS A 278 -13.80 -5.49 4.04
CA LYS A 278 -13.42 -5.35 2.63
C LYS A 278 -14.45 -6.09 1.78
N GLY A 279 -14.96 -5.42 0.74
CA GLY A 279 -16.04 -5.95 -0.11
C GLY A 279 -17.45 -5.75 0.46
N LYS A 280 -17.64 -4.97 1.52
CA LYS A 280 -18.92 -4.86 2.23
C LYS A 280 -20.11 -4.69 1.28
N GLY A 281 -21.16 -5.47 1.52
CA GLY A 281 -22.45 -5.43 0.85
C GLY A 281 -22.43 -6.00 -0.58
N TYR A 282 -21.34 -6.65 -0.98
CA TYR A 282 -21.29 -7.47 -2.16
C TYR A 282 -20.75 -8.86 -1.79
N ALA A 283 -21.65 -9.85 -1.71
CA ALA A 283 -21.35 -11.15 -1.12
C ALA A 283 -20.11 -11.85 -1.75
N PRO A 284 -19.90 -11.83 -3.08
CA PRO A 284 -18.68 -12.38 -3.67
C PRO A 284 -17.41 -11.74 -3.09
N ALA A 285 -17.40 -10.42 -2.92
CA ALA A 285 -16.26 -9.68 -2.40
C ALA A 285 -16.07 -9.79 -0.89
N GLU A 286 -17.14 -9.98 -0.11
CA GLU A 286 -17.02 -10.28 1.33
C GLU A 286 -16.41 -11.67 1.57
N ASN A 287 -16.73 -12.65 0.71
CA ASN A 287 -16.30 -14.04 0.86
C ASN A 287 -14.88 -14.31 0.32
N ASP A 288 -14.44 -13.60 -0.73
CA ASP A 288 -13.11 -13.78 -1.34
C ASP A 288 -12.40 -12.43 -1.56
N GLN A 289 -11.97 -11.82 -0.46
CA GLN A 289 -11.42 -10.48 -0.44
C GLN A 289 -10.13 -10.28 -1.28
N PRO A 290 -9.19 -11.23 -1.40
CA PRO A 290 -8.04 -11.11 -2.29
C PRO A 290 -8.44 -11.02 -3.76
N THR A 291 -9.26 -11.94 -4.26
CA THR A 291 -9.71 -11.96 -5.66
C THR A 291 -10.49 -10.69 -6.00
N TRP A 292 -11.35 -10.25 -5.09
CA TRP A 292 -12.20 -9.07 -5.28
C TRP A 292 -11.53 -7.74 -4.91
N HIS A 293 -10.23 -7.74 -4.60
CA HIS A 293 -9.46 -6.51 -4.52
C HIS A 293 -9.46 -5.78 -5.86
N ALA A 294 -9.23 -6.49 -6.96
CA ALA A 294 -9.32 -6.01 -8.34
C ALA A 294 -9.80 -7.15 -9.25
N PRO A 295 -11.12 -7.38 -9.38
CA PRO A 295 -11.67 -8.62 -9.94
C PRO A 295 -11.53 -8.76 -11.47
N GLY A 296 -11.14 -7.71 -12.20
CA GLY A 296 -11.29 -7.71 -13.66
C GLY A 296 -12.75 -7.43 -14.06
N LEU A 297 -13.16 -7.95 -15.21
CA LEU A 297 -14.55 -7.86 -15.66
C LEU A 297 -15.40 -8.94 -14.98
N PHE A 298 -16.64 -8.62 -14.65
CA PHE A 298 -17.57 -9.54 -14.01
C PHE A 298 -19.01 -9.12 -14.26
N ASP A 299 -19.96 -10.01 -14.01
CA ASP A 299 -21.38 -9.67 -13.98
C ASP A 299 -21.78 -9.17 -12.58
N ALA A 300 -22.36 -7.97 -12.52
CA ALA A 300 -22.62 -7.28 -11.26
C ALA A 300 -23.68 -7.98 -10.40
N GLU A 301 -24.64 -8.69 -11.00
CA GLU A 301 -25.75 -9.33 -10.28
C GLU A 301 -25.33 -10.70 -9.75
N THR A 302 -24.70 -11.51 -10.59
CA THR A 302 -24.32 -12.90 -10.30
C THR A 302 -22.96 -13.01 -9.61
N GLY A 303 -22.06 -12.05 -9.82
CA GLY A 303 -20.67 -12.14 -9.39
C GLY A 303 -19.80 -13.08 -10.22
N HIS A 304 -20.32 -13.57 -11.35
CA HIS A 304 -19.53 -14.37 -12.28
C HIS A 304 -18.44 -13.51 -12.91
N ARG A 305 -17.17 -13.82 -12.62
CA ARG A 305 -16.03 -13.13 -13.21
C ARG A 305 -15.79 -13.65 -14.62
N LEU A 306 -15.55 -12.73 -15.54
CA LEU A 306 -15.02 -13.09 -16.86
C LEU A 306 -13.51 -13.32 -16.69
N THR A 307 -13.04 -14.48 -17.11
CA THR A 307 -11.67 -14.94 -16.92
C THR A 307 -11.02 -15.30 -18.24
N ASP A 308 -9.69 -15.43 -18.23
CA ASP A 308 -8.94 -15.88 -19.40
C ASP A 308 -9.30 -17.32 -19.84
N ASP A 309 -10.11 -18.04 -19.05
CA ASP A 309 -10.63 -19.37 -19.37
C ASP A 309 -11.98 -19.34 -20.13
N ASP A 310 -12.60 -18.17 -20.27
CA ASP A 310 -13.80 -18.02 -21.09
C ASP A 310 -13.45 -18.22 -22.58
N PRO A 311 -14.20 -19.04 -23.33
CA PRO A 311 -13.85 -19.45 -24.70
C PRO A 311 -13.74 -18.28 -25.69
N ASP A 312 -14.40 -17.16 -25.38
CA ASP A 312 -14.46 -15.96 -26.22
C ASP A 312 -13.38 -14.91 -25.87
N ILE A 313 -12.52 -15.17 -24.87
CA ILE A 313 -11.47 -14.24 -24.43
C ILE A 313 -10.10 -14.75 -24.89
N PRO A 314 -9.32 -13.97 -25.65
CA PRO A 314 -7.98 -14.37 -26.05
C PRO A 314 -7.09 -14.64 -24.83
N LYS A 315 -6.65 -15.88 -24.65
CA LYS A 315 -5.72 -16.28 -23.59
C LYS A 315 -4.43 -15.47 -23.69
N LYS A 316 -4.20 -14.60 -22.71
CA LYS A 316 -2.94 -13.87 -22.56
C LYS A 316 -2.18 -14.44 -21.38
N THR A 317 -1.07 -15.11 -21.63
CA THR A 317 -0.18 -15.58 -20.57
C THR A 317 0.48 -14.39 -19.90
N ARG A 318 0.36 -14.26 -18.58
CA ARG A 318 0.99 -13.17 -17.84
C ARG A 318 2.44 -13.54 -17.57
N PHE A 319 3.34 -12.56 -17.60
CA PHE A 319 4.76 -12.78 -17.29
C PHE A 319 4.98 -13.43 -15.92
N GLN A 320 4.15 -13.07 -14.93
CA GLN A 320 4.19 -13.68 -13.59
C GLN A 320 3.83 -15.18 -13.58
N ASP A 321 2.93 -15.62 -14.47
CA ASP A 321 2.55 -17.02 -14.59
C ASP A 321 3.69 -17.80 -15.27
N VAL A 322 4.27 -17.24 -16.33
CA VAL A 322 5.48 -17.80 -16.98
C VAL A 322 6.59 -17.95 -15.94
N PHE A 323 6.88 -16.90 -15.18
CA PHE A 323 7.92 -16.90 -14.15
C PHE A 323 7.64 -17.92 -13.04
N GLY A 324 6.42 -17.96 -12.52
CA GLY A 324 6.01 -18.89 -11.46
C GLY A 324 6.03 -20.35 -11.90
N HIS A 325 5.52 -20.65 -13.10
CA HIS A 325 5.59 -21.99 -13.68
C HIS A 325 7.04 -22.43 -13.91
N THR A 326 7.88 -21.52 -14.41
CA THR A 326 9.31 -21.78 -14.58
C THR A 326 9.96 -22.10 -13.23
N LEU A 327 9.76 -21.28 -12.19
CA LEU A 327 10.28 -21.57 -10.84
C LEU A 327 9.80 -22.91 -10.28
N LEU A 328 8.53 -23.26 -10.49
CA LEU A 328 7.95 -24.51 -10.00
C LEU A 328 8.47 -25.74 -10.77
N GLU A 329 8.66 -25.63 -12.08
CA GLU A 329 9.30 -26.65 -12.91
C GLU A 329 10.71 -26.96 -12.41
N LEU A 330 11.48 -25.91 -12.12
CA LEU A 330 12.83 -26.02 -11.58
C LEU A 330 12.84 -26.65 -10.18
N ALA A 331 11.91 -26.26 -9.30
CA ALA A 331 11.83 -26.79 -7.94
C ALA A 331 11.38 -28.26 -7.88
N ARG A 332 10.54 -28.72 -8.82
CA ARG A 332 10.02 -30.10 -8.88
C ARG A 332 11.05 -31.12 -9.38
N SER A 333 12.18 -30.68 -9.91
CA SER A 333 13.26 -31.55 -10.35
C SER A 333 14.07 -32.22 -9.20
N ASN A 334 13.60 -32.09 -7.95
CA ASN A 334 14.10 -32.63 -6.68
C ASN A 334 15.43 -31.97 -6.19
N PRO A 335 15.64 -31.68 -4.88
CA PRO A 335 16.75 -30.86 -4.40
C PRO A 335 17.78 -31.66 -3.58
N VAL A 336 18.85 -32.14 -4.23
CA VAL A 336 20.17 -32.47 -3.63
C VAL A 336 21.28 -31.99 -4.59
N ILE A 337 21.73 -30.74 -4.41
CA ILE A 337 22.60 -29.91 -5.28
C ILE A 337 22.20 -29.96 -6.77
N VAL A 338 21.22 -29.17 -7.23
CA VAL A 338 20.50 -29.53 -8.48
C VAL A 338 20.31 -28.38 -9.46
N GLY A 339 21.20 -28.36 -10.46
CA GLY A 339 20.92 -28.13 -11.88
C GLY A 339 20.14 -26.89 -12.32
N ASN A 340 20.82 -26.01 -13.07
CA ASN A 340 20.31 -25.00 -14.01
C ASN A 340 18.88 -24.49 -13.74
N PRO A 341 18.71 -23.46 -12.87
CA PRO A 341 17.42 -22.81 -12.57
C PRO A 341 16.82 -22.03 -13.75
N ILE A 342 17.26 -22.32 -14.97
CA ILE A 342 16.80 -21.78 -16.25
C ILE A 342 17.35 -22.75 -17.30
N LYS A 343 16.65 -22.92 -18.44
CA LYS A 343 17.16 -23.76 -19.53
C LYS A 343 18.56 -23.30 -19.95
N ALA A 344 19.41 -24.21 -20.40
CA ALA A 344 20.77 -23.87 -20.81
C ALA A 344 20.77 -22.76 -21.87
N GLU A 345 19.82 -22.77 -22.80
CA GLU A 345 19.64 -21.74 -23.82
C GLU A 345 19.24 -20.38 -23.20
N THR A 346 18.41 -20.38 -22.17
CA THR A 346 18.04 -19.15 -21.43
C THR A 346 19.22 -18.61 -20.62
N ALA A 347 19.97 -19.49 -19.96
CA ALA A 347 21.18 -19.11 -19.24
C ALA A 347 22.24 -18.55 -20.16
N GLU A 348 22.44 -19.19 -21.32
CA GLU A 348 23.36 -18.74 -22.36
C GLU A 348 22.91 -17.39 -22.93
N MET A 349 21.62 -17.22 -23.22
CA MET A 349 21.09 -15.95 -23.72
C MET A 349 21.27 -14.82 -22.69
N LEU A 350 20.94 -15.06 -21.41
CA LEU A 350 21.15 -14.06 -20.35
C LEU A 350 22.63 -13.76 -20.13
N THR A 351 23.48 -14.77 -20.18
CA THR A 351 24.93 -14.62 -20.08
C THR A 351 25.46 -13.79 -21.26
N ARG A 352 25.06 -14.08 -22.49
CA ARG A 352 25.41 -13.29 -23.68
C ARG A 352 24.94 -11.85 -23.55
N MET A 353 23.71 -11.61 -23.11
CA MET A 353 23.21 -10.25 -22.87
C MET A 353 24.07 -9.47 -21.86
N LEU A 354 24.50 -10.13 -20.79
CA LEU A 354 25.34 -9.50 -19.76
C LEU A 354 26.78 -9.29 -20.22
N VAL A 355 27.32 -10.22 -21.03
CA VAL A 355 28.63 -10.04 -21.69
C VAL A 355 28.55 -8.85 -22.65
N THR A 356 27.57 -8.80 -23.55
CA THR A 356 27.40 -7.69 -24.49
C THR A 356 27.20 -6.36 -23.79
N SER A 357 26.36 -6.29 -22.74
CA SER A 357 26.19 -5.06 -21.95
C SER A 357 27.51 -4.61 -21.31
N LEU A 358 28.34 -5.53 -20.81
CA LEU A 358 29.65 -5.17 -20.29
C LEU A 358 30.63 -4.71 -21.37
N GLU A 359 30.66 -5.38 -22.52
CA GLU A 359 31.57 -5.05 -23.63
C GLU A 359 31.19 -3.75 -24.34
N GLU A 360 29.89 -3.48 -24.53
CA GLU A 360 29.40 -2.29 -25.25
C GLU A 360 29.20 -1.08 -24.33
N GLU A 361 28.71 -1.26 -23.10
CA GLU A 361 28.29 -0.15 -22.23
C GLU A 361 29.28 0.15 -21.09
N SER A 362 30.16 -0.79 -20.71
CA SER A 362 30.97 -0.69 -19.49
C SER A 362 32.38 -1.28 -19.66
N SER A 363 33.15 -0.76 -20.63
CA SER A 363 34.51 -1.21 -20.97
C SER A 363 35.51 -1.29 -19.81
N ILE A 364 35.26 -0.56 -18.71
CA ILE A 364 36.07 -0.53 -17.49
C ILE A 364 35.93 -1.77 -16.59
N ALA A 365 34.94 -2.63 -16.86
CA ALA A 365 34.74 -3.90 -16.17
C ALA A 365 35.46 -5.08 -16.86
N LEU A 366 36.08 -4.84 -18.03
CA LEU A 366 36.71 -5.88 -18.84
C LEU A 366 37.92 -6.49 -18.13
N VAL A 367 38.11 -7.79 -18.35
CA VAL A 367 39.27 -8.55 -17.88
C VAL A 367 40.03 -9.00 -19.12
N GLU A 368 41.30 -8.61 -19.24
CA GLU A 368 42.12 -8.94 -20.41
C GLU A 368 42.24 -10.46 -20.55
N GLY A 369 41.95 -10.98 -21.75
CA GLY A 369 42.00 -12.42 -22.03
C GLY A 369 40.80 -13.26 -21.54
N TYR A 370 39.81 -12.67 -20.86
CA TYR A 370 38.66 -13.41 -20.33
C TYR A 370 37.32 -12.71 -20.62
N THR A 371 36.33 -13.51 -20.99
CA THR A 371 34.94 -13.11 -21.13
C THR A 371 34.25 -13.30 -19.79
N VAL A 372 33.67 -12.22 -19.26
CA VAL A 372 33.00 -12.20 -17.96
C VAL A 372 31.60 -11.63 -18.13
N ALA A 373 30.66 -12.15 -17.37
CA ALA A 373 29.28 -11.65 -17.32
C ALA A 373 29.05 -10.95 -15.98
N GLY A 374 28.25 -9.89 -15.97
CA GLY A 374 28.00 -9.16 -14.75
C GLY A 374 27.16 -7.91 -14.94
N LYS A 375 26.78 -7.30 -13.82
CA LYS A 375 25.92 -6.12 -13.80
C LYS A 375 26.26 -5.21 -12.63
N THR A 376 26.19 -3.92 -12.92
CA THR A 376 26.29 -2.82 -11.96
C THR A 376 24.96 -2.52 -11.28
N GLY A 377 25.01 -2.23 -9.98
CA GLY A 377 23.93 -1.68 -9.17
C GLY A 377 24.33 -0.34 -8.56
N THR A 378 23.41 0.61 -8.51
CA THR A 378 23.59 1.91 -7.83
C THR A 378 22.30 2.24 -7.10
N ALA A 379 22.37 2.36 -5.79
CA ALA A 379 21.22 2.67 -4.93
C ALA A 379 21.54 3.88 -4.06
N GLU A 380 20.65 4.87 -4.01
CA GLU A 380 20.82 6.05 -3.16
C GLU A 380 20.81 5.64 -1.67
N ILE A 381 21.67 6.28 -0.89
CA ILE A 381 21.73 6.05 0.56
C ILE A 381 20.77 7.02 1.25
N PRO A 382 19.94 6.53 2.19
CA PRO A 382 19.09 7.39 2.98
C PRO A 382 19.93 8.31 3.88
N THR A 383 19.64 9.62 3.86
CA THR A 383 20.22 10.63 4.74
C THR A 383 19.14 11.23 5.64
N PRO A 384 19.50 12.01 6.68
CA PRO A 384 18.53 12.72 7.53
C PRO A 384 17.59 13.68 6.77
N PHE A 385 17.90 14.00 5.50
CA PHE A 385 17.11 14.88 4.65
C PHE A 385 16.41 14.13 3.49
N GLY A 386 16.42 12.79 3.51
CA GLY A 386 15.87 11.92 2.47
C GLY A 386 16.95 11.15 1.69
N TYR A 387 16.54 10.45 0.63
CA TYR A 387 17.50 9.92 -0.34
C TYR A 387 18.15 11.08 -1.09
N THR A 388 19.46 11.02 -1.21
CA THR A 388 20.19 12.00 -2.01
C THR A 388 20.94 11.27 -3.11
N SER A 389 20.92 11.84 -4.30
CA SER A 389 21.72 11.38 -5.43
C SER A 389 23.22 11.57 -5.21
N SER A 390 23.62 12.29 -4.14
CA SER A 390 25.03 12.57 -3.84
C SER A 390 25.77 11.48 -3.06
N VAL A 391 25.07 10.51 -2.48
CA VAL A 391 25.68 9.36 -1.79
C VAL A 391 24.93 8.08 -2.12
N THR A 392 25.65 7.07 -2.60
CA THR A 392 25.10 5.81 -3.08
C THR A 392 25.80 4.61 -2.44
N ASN A 393 25.07 3.51 -2.34
CA ASN A 393 25.60 2.17 -2.25
C ASN A 393 25.78 1.69 -3.69
N THR A 394 27.01 1.36 -4.05
CA THR A 394 27.34 0.85 -5.38
C THR A 394 27.69 -0.61 -5.28
N SER A 395 27.29 -1.37 -6.29
CA SER A 395 27.64 -2.78 -6.37
C SER A 395 27.96 -3.22 -7.78
N PHE A 396 28.73 -4.29 -7.86
CA PHE A 396 28.95 -5.04 -9.08
C PHE A 396 28.89 -6.52 -8.73
N VAL A 397 28.02 -7.26 -9.42
CA VAL A 397 28.00 -8.73 -9.36
C VAL A 397 28.43 -9.27 -10.71
N GLY A 398 29.36 -10.21 -10.73
CA GLY A 398 29.77 -10.85 -11.96
C GLY A 398 30.41 -12.21 -11.73
N TRP A 399 30.48 -12.99 -12.81
CA TRP A 399 31.05 -14.32 -12.82
C TRP A 399 31.91 -14.52 -14.07
N GLY A 400 32.81 -15.48 -13.99
CA GLY A 400 33.70 -15.80 -15.10
C GLY A 400 34.38 -17.17 -14.95
N PRO A 401 34.95 -17.71 -16.04
CA PRO A 401 34.66 -17.35 -17.44
C PRO A 401 33.17 -17.48 -17.79
N ALA A 402 32.67 -16.68 -18.73
CA ALA A 402 31.22 -16.54 -18.95
C ALA A 402 30.55 -17.86 -19.38
N GLU A 403 31.22 -18.64 -20.24
CA GLU A 403 30.69 -19.91 -20.77
C GLU A 403 30.80 -21.08 -19.78
N ASP A 404 31.82 -21.08 -18.91
CA ASP A 404 32.05 -22.11 -17.88
C ASP A 404 32.44 -21.45 -16.54
N PRO A 405 31.45 -20.90 -15.79
CA PRO A 405 31.73 -20.08 -14.61
C PRO A 405 32.47 -20.86 -13.51
N LYS A 406 33.66 -20.39 -13.16
CA LYS A 406 34.48 -20.95 -12.05
C LYS A 406 34.37 -20.15 -10.77
N PHE A 407 33.92 -18.91 -10.86
CA PHE A 407 33.80 -18.01 -9.72
C PHE A 407 32.64 -17.03 -9.88
N LEU A 408 32.14 -16.56 -8.74
CA LEU A 408 31.20 -15.45 -8.61
C LEU A 408 31.82 -14.42 -7.67
N VAL A 409 31.87 -13.16 -8.10
CA VAL A 409 32.40 -12.05 -7.32
C VAL A 409 31.30 -11.00 -7.14
N TYR A 410 31.09 -10.60 -5.89
CA TYR A 410 30.22 -9.50 -5.52
C TYR A 410 31.05 -8.40 -4.85
N VAL A 411 31.10 -7.24 -5.48
CA VAL A 411 31.74 -6.03 -4.96
C VAL A 411 30.63 -5.11 -4.46
N TRP A 412 30.75 -4.64 -3.22
CA TRP A 412 29.84 -3.67 -2.63
C TRP A 412 30.65 -2.56 -1.96
N LEU A 413 30.37 -1.31 -2.32
CA LEU A 413 31.03 -0.12 -1.80
C LEU A 413 29.97 0.85 -1.28
N GLU A 414 30.07 1.18 0.00
CA GLU A 414 29.24 2.20 0.64
C GLU A 414 29.91 3.58 0.50
N LYS A 415 29.13 4.58 0.06
CA LYS A 415 29.56 6.00 -0.03
C LYS A 415 30.91 6.18 -0.75
N PRO A 416 31.05 5.69 -1.99
CA PRO A 416 32.28 5.88 -2.76
C PRO A 416 32.59 7.37 -2.93
N SER A 417 33.85 7.76 -2.74
CA SER A 417 34.30 9.15 -2.78
C SER A 417 34.67 9.65 -4.18
N ILE A 418 34.89 8.74 -5.13
CA ILE A 418 35.36 9.05 -6.49
C ILE A 418 34.20 9.30 -7.45
N SER A 419 33.15 8.47 -7.37
CA SER A 419 31.92 8.62 -8.17
C SER A 419 30.76 7.87 -7.51
N ILE A 420 29.54 8.36 -7.75
CA ILE A 420 28.30 7.76 -7.23
C ILE A 420 27.84 6.54 -8.07
N TRP A 421 28.39 6.36 -9.27
CA TRP A 421 27.95 5.32 -10.20
C TRP A 421 28.75 4.03 -10.01
N GLY A 422 28.05 2.91 -9.82
CA GLY A 422 28.70 1.61 -9.64
C GLY A 422 29.55 1.14 -10.82
N SER A 423 29.24 1.61 -12.04
CA SER A 423 30.11 1.41 -13.21
C SER A 423 31.49 1.98 -12.97
N GLU A 424 31.60 3.18 -12.41
CA GLU A 424 32.87 3.90 -12.27
C GLU A 424 33.71 3.46 -11.06
N VAL A 425 33.08 2.88 -10.02
CA VAL A 425 33.78 2.54 -8.77
C VAL A 425 33.80 1.06 -8.43
N ALA A 426 32.69 0.34 -8.63
CA ALA A 426 32.61 -1.08 -8.28
C ALA A 426 33.15 -1.96 -9.41
N ALA A 427 32.95 -1.56 -10.67
CA ALA A 427 33.39 -2.32 -11.84
C ALA A 427 34.93 -2.42 -11.97
N PRO A 428 35.73 -1.35 -11.74
CA PRO A 428 37.20 -1.47 -11.78
C PRO A 428 37.74 -2.37 -10.67
N VAL A 429 37.12 -2.34 -9.48
CA VAL A 429 37.48 -3.23 -8.37
C VAL A 429 37.18 -4.67 -8.75
N PHE A 430 36.01 -4.94 -9.34
CA PHE A 430 35.68 -6.27 -9.87
C PHE A 430 36.74 -6.73 -10.89
N SER A 431 37.05 -5.92 -11.91
CA SER A 431 38.06 -6.26 -12.91
C SER A 431 39.40 -6.61 -12.26
N LYS A 432 39.87 -5.81 -11.30
CA LYS A 432 41.14 -6.07 -10.62
C LYS A 432 41.12 -7.33 -9.76
N VAL A 433 40.03 -7.59 -9.05
CA VAL A 433 39.86 -8.83 -8.27
C VAL A 433 39.89 -10.03 -9.20
N VAL A 434 39.13 -9.98 -10.30
CA VAL A 434 39.05 -11.07 -11.26
C VAL A 434 40.38 -11.33 -11.95
N GLN A 435 41.12 -10.29 -12.37
CA GLN A 435 42.47 -10.43 -12.95
C GLN A 435 43.43 -11.21 -12.04
N ASN A 436 43.34 -11.03 -10.72
CA ASN A 436 44.16 -11.80 -9.78
C ASN A 436 43.59 -13.21 -9.57
N LEU A 437 42.26 -13.32 -9.53
CA LEU A 437 41.56 -14.56 -9.23
C LEU A 437 41.74 -15.61 -10.33
N VAL A 438 41.72 -15.20 -11.61
CA VAL A 438 41.99 -16.10 -12.74
C VAL A 438 43.42 -16.66 -12.70
N VAL A 439 44.40 -15.86 -12.28
CA VAL A 439 45.79 -16.31 -12.09
C VAL A 439 45.90 -17.26 -10.89
N LEU A 440 45.28 -16.92 -9.77
CA LEU A 440 45.30 -17.74 -8.55
C LEU A 440 44.62 -19.11 -8.72
N MET A 441 43.58 -19.15 -9.55
CA MET A 441 42.81 -20.37 -9.83
C MET A 441 43.34 -21.14 -11.05
N ASP A 442 44.44 -20.69 -11.65
CA ASP A 442 45.05 -21.31 -12.85
C ASP A 442 44.04 -21.48 -14.00
N ILE A 443 43.21 -20.46 -14.23
CA ILE A 443 42.17 -20.48 -15.27
C ILE A 443 42.81 -20.00 -16.59
N PRO A 444 42.79 -20.81 -17.66
CA PRO A 444 43.36 -20.41 -18.94
C PRO A 444 42.56 -19.28 -19.60
N PRO A 445 43.20 -18.34 -20.33
CA PRO A 445 42.51 -17.32 -21.12
C PRO A 445 41.61 -17.92 -22.21
N ASP A 446 40.58 -17.19 -22.61
CA ASP A 446 39.64 -17.64 -23.65
C ASP A 446 40.34 -17.79 -25.01
N GLN A 447 40.14 -18.93 -25.67
CA GLN A 447 40.80 -19.25 -26.96
C GLN A 447 40.49 -18.21 -28.05
N ILE A 448 39.31 -17.58 -28.01
CA ILE A 448 38.87 -16.55 -28.98
C ILE A 448 39.67 -15.23 -28.82
N ARG A 449 40.16 -14.91 -27.61
CA ARG A 449 40.92 -13.67 -27.35
C ARG A 449 42.45 -13.84 -27.46
N LEU A 450 42.95 -15.08 -27.47
CA LEU A 450 44.34 -15.37 -27.82
C LEU A 450 44.63 -15.13 -29.31
N GLN A 451 43.64 -15.25 -30.19
CA GLN A 451 43.80 -14.91 -31.62
C GLN A 451 43.69 -13.41 -31.88
N ALA A 452 42.76 -12.71 -31.22
CA ALA A 452 42.60 -11.25 -31.37
C ALA A 452 43.81 -10.45 -30.84
N SER A 453 44.49 -10.92 -29.78
CA SER A 453 45.70 -10.27 -29.24
C SER A 453 46.98 -10.57 -30.03
N VAL A 454 46.95 -11.53 -30.97
CA VAL A 454 48.07 -11.86 -31.87
C VAL A 454 47.94 -11.13 -33.21
N GLU A 455 46.72 -10.77 -33.64
CA GLU A 455 46.51 -9.97 -34.86
C GLU A 455 46.72 -8.45 -34.63
N ASP A 456 46.58 -7.96 -33.39
CA ASP A 456 46.78 -6.55 -33.01
C ASP A 456 48.14 -6.24 -32.34
N ARG A 457 49.17 -7.08 -32.52
CA ARG A 457 50.56 -6.82 -32.07
C ARG A 457 51.58 -6.74 -33.20
#